data_AF-A0A941DLY9-F1
#
_entry.id   AF-A0A941DLY9-F1
#
_cell.length_a   1.000
_cell.length_b   1.000
_cell.length_c   1.000
_cell.angle_alpha   90.00
_cell.angle_beta   90.00
_cell.angle_gamma   90.00
#
_symmetry.space_group_name_H-M   'P 1'
#
loop_
_entity.id
_entity.type
_entity.pdbx_description
1 polymer ?
#
loop_
_entity_poly.entity_id
_entity_poly.type
_entity_poly.pdbx_seq_one_letter_code
_entity_poly.pdbx_strand_id
1 'polypeptide(L)'
;MLRQFLHLPRNDLLRDRIYRRLWTSILISSFGAQITLLALPLTAAVLLHATPSQMGILTMMETLPFVLLSLPSGVWLDRVKKLPIYIWGEVAISLAVFSVPVAWYFNMVNMPLLYVVGFVIGAVNTTAGSAAQIVLTQIVPRERLVEAHAKNALATSGAEIGGPAAAGMLVKLLSAPLALCADALLLLSSAAILRGIRVDEIRKPAQDAHFWRDLKEGVQFVFREPLLLSLAAAVGLWELCYNAALVVQILFATRVLGFSEQAVGFSYMGIGLGSIFASFVGHRVSQRIGPGPCMILGMIICGIGWSALAVAPVGPLGDFAFILMLICYSIGGVFIFINFLALRQSVTPEPMLGRMTSTMRWLIVLPAGPGALLGGWMGEHISLRSALAFAGITVLAGAFFAWRHKRIRELRKLPEIRQQHTD
;
A
#
# COMPACT_ATOMS: atom_id res chain seq x y z
N MET A 1 29.48 20.24 -9.07
CA MET A 1 28.09 19.82 -9.38
C MET A 1 27.21 19.53 -8.15
N LEU A 2 27.73 19.06 -7.00
CA LEU A 2 26.92 18.84 -5.78
C LEU A 2 26.44 20.11 -5.04
N ARG A 3 27.11 21.27 -5.20
CA ARG A 3 26.72 22.52 -4.51
C ARG A 3 25.48 23.23 -5.09
N GLN A 4 25.08 22.92 -6.33
CA GLN A 4 23.85 23.47 -6.94
C GLN A 4 22.58 22.74 -6.46
N PHE A 5 22.70 21.52 -5.93
CA PHE A 5 21.56 20.75 -5.39
C PHE A 5 21.07 21.27 -4.02
N LEU A 6 21.88 22.06 -3.30
CA LEU A 6 21.54 22.56 -1.96
C LEU A 6 20.88 23.94 -1.96
N HIS A 7 20.78 24.61 -3.11
CA HIS A 7 20.07 25.88 -3.21
C HIS A 7 18.68 25.64 -3.79
N LEU A 8 17.67 25.60 -2.91
CA LEU A 8 16.26 25.59 -3.30
C LEU A 8 16.00 26.79 -4.22
N PRO A 9 15.47 26.59 -5.45
CA PRO A 9 15.08 27.67 -6.35
C PRO A 9 14.26 28.75 -5.65
N ARG A 10 14.36 30.02 -6.08
CA ARG A 10 13.60 31.13 -5.46
C ARG A 10 12.09 30.88 -5.42
N ASN A 11 11.56 30.13 -6.39
CA ASN A 11 10.15 29.81 -6.49
C ASN A 11 9.80 28.43 -5.87
N ASP A 12 10.71 27.70 -5.23
CA ASP A 12 10.50 26.32 -4.76
C ASP A 12 9.35 26.19 -3.74
N LEU A 13 8.46 25.19 -3.91
CA LEU A 13 7.34 24.94 -2.98
C LEU A 13 7.76 24.78 -1.50
N LEU A 14 8.96 24.26 -1.20
CA LEU A 14 9.47 24.11 0.17
C LEU A 14 9.78 25.45 0.85
N ARG A 15 9.82 26.55 0.09
CA ARG A 15 9.90 27.90 0.66
C ARG A 15 8.55 28.40 1.18
N ASP A 16 7.45 27.90 0.62
CA ASP A 16 6.11 28.18 1.15
C ASP A 16 5.96 27.54 2.53
N ARG A 17 5.58 28.35 3.52
CA ARG A 17 5.47 27.91 4.92
C ARG A 17 4.37 26.86 5.11
N ILE A 18 3.27 26.98 4.38
CA ILE A 18 2.10 26.08 4.47
C ILE A 18 2.47 24.73 3.85
N TYR A 19 3.02 24.75 2.63
CA TYR A 19 3.47 23.53 1.96
C TYR A 19 4.60 22.84 2.71
N ARG A 20 5.59 23.60 3.21
CA ARG A 20 6.70 23.02 3.98
C ARG A 20 6.21 22.29 5.22
N ARG A 21 5.22 22.84 5.95
CA ARG A 21 4.60 22.17 7.11
C ARG A 21 3.92 20.86 6.70
N LEU A 22 3.15 20.88 5.62
CA LEU A 22 2.52 19.67 5.07
C LEU A 22 3.57 18.62 4.70
N TRP A 23 4.60 19.02 3.95
CA TRP A 23 5.67 18.12 3.53
C TRP A 23 6.44 17.52 4.71
N THR A 24 6.75 18.31 5.74
CA THR A 24 7.38 17.79 6.97
C THR A 24 6.48 16.83 7.73
N SER A 25 5.17 17.09 7.77
CA SER A 25 4.19 16.18 8.36
C SER A 25 4.16 14.85 7.60
N ILE A 26 4.07 14.88 6.26
CA ILE A 26 4.09 13.68 5.41
C ILE A 26 5.37 12.87 5.62
N LEU A 27 6.54 13.53 5.71
CA LEU A 27 7.81 12.84 5.94
C LEU A 27 7.82 12.13 7.30
N ILE A 28 7.42 12.84 8.36
CA ILE A 28 7.36 12.31 9.72
C ILE A 28 6.36 11.15 9.82
N SER A 29 5.15 11.32 9.29
CA SER A 29 4.09 10.31 9.32
C SER A 29 4.43 9.09 8.46
N SER A 30 5.06 9.29 7.28
CA SER A 30 5.53 8.19 6.44
C SER A 30 6.63 7.38 7.13
N PHE A 31 7.56 8.04 7.83
CA PHE A 31 8.61 7.34 8.59
C PHE A 31 8.03 6.55 9.75
N GLY A 32 7.11 7.15 10.50
CA GLY A 32 6.36 6.48 11.56
C GLY A 32 5.58 5.25 11.07
N ALA A 33 4.90 5.37 9.92
CA ALA A 33 4.18 4.26 9.30
C ALA A 33 5.09 3.05 8.99
N GLN A 34 6.36 3.28 8.61
CA GLN A 34 7.33 2.18 8.41
C GLN A 34 7.71 1.49 9.73
N ILE A 35 7.71 2.22 10.85
CA ILE A 35 7.90 1.62 12.17
C ILE A 35 6.73 0.72 12.50
N THR A 36 5.49 1.20 12.39
CA THR A 36 4.30 0.39 12.68
C THR A 36 4.16 -0.82 11.75
N LEU A 37 4.51 -0.67 10.46
CA LEU A 37 4.50 -1.76 9.48
C LEU A 37 5.33 -2.98 9.92
N LEU A 38 6.44 -2.77 10.62
CA LEU A 38 7.27 -3.86 11.15
C LEU A 38 6.97 -4.18 12.63
N ALA A 39 6.85 -3.17 13.48
CA ALA A 39 6.74 -3.34 14.91
C ALA A 39 5.45 -4.04 15.32
N LEU A 40 4.32 -3.79 14.64
CA LEU A 40 3.04 -4.40 14.99
C LEU A 40 3.02 -5.91 14.66
N PRO A 41 3.39 -6.36 13.44
CA PRO A 41 3.55 -7.78 13.15
C PRO A 41 4.65 -8.48 13.96
N LEU A 42 5.77 -7.81 14.25
CA LEU A 42 6.84 -8.37 15.10
C LEU A 42 6.39 -8.53 16.55
N THR A 43 5.57 -7.61 17.07
CA THR A 43 4.96 -7.75 18.40
C THR A 43 4.07 -9.00 18.44
N ALA A 44 3.24 -9.22 17.42
CA ALA A 44 2.44 -10.44 17.31
C ALA A 44 3.32 -11.69 17.22
N ALA A 45 4.34 -11.68 16.36
CA ALA A 45 5.15 -12.86 16.05
C ALA A 45 6.11 -13.28 17.19
N VAL A 46 6.76 -12.31 17.84
CA VAL A 46 7.86 -12.51 18.80
C VAL A 46 7.36 -12.46 20.24
N LEU A 47 6.53 -11.47 20.60
CA LEU A 47 6.05 -11.31 21.97
C LEU A 47 4.83 -12.19 22.27
N LEU A 48 3.87 -12.24 21.36
CA LEU A 48 2.64 -13.05 21.54
C LEU A 48 2.73 -14.46 20.96
N HIS A 49 3.84 -14.79 20.28
CA HIS A 49 4.03 -16.06 19.58
C HIS A 49 2.84 -16.42 18.66
N ALA A 50 2.27 -15.41 17.99
CA ALA A 50 1.02 -15.55 17.24
C ALA A 50 1.07 -16.66 16.20
N THR A 51 -0.01 -17.44 16.07
CA THR A 51 -0.08 -18.48 15.04
C THR A 51 -0.21 -17.84 13.65
N PRO A 52 0.12 -18.55 12.56
CA PRO A 52 -0.08 -18.03 11.21
C PRO A 52 -1.55 -17.64 10.92
N SER A 53 -2.55 -18.35 11.45
CA SER A 53 -3.95 -17.94 11.28
C SER A 53 -4.27 -16.65 12.04
N GLN A 54 -3.68 -16.45 13.23
CA GLN A 54 -3.81 -15.18 13.97
C GLN A 54 -3.20 -14.00 13.20
N MET A 55 -2.05 -14.21 12.55
CA MET A 55 -1.46 -13.21 11.65
C MET A 55 -2.37 -12.95 10.43
N GLY A 56 -3.01 -13.99 9.90
CA GLY A 56 -4.00 -13.86 8.82
C GLY A 56 -5.21 -13.02 9.21
N ILE A 57 -5.74 -13.22 10.42
CA ILE A 57 -6.82 -12.40 10.97
C ILE A 57 -6.36 -10.95 11.16
N LEU A 58 -5.14 -10.73 11.66
CA LEU A 58 -4.58 -9.39 11.83
C LEU A 58 -4.53 -8.61 10.51
N THR A 59 -3.94 -9.21 9.46
CA THR A 59 -3.89 -8.60 8.12
C THR A 59 -5.29 -8.41 7.51
N MET A 60 -6.22 -9.34 7.76
CA MET A 60 -7.63 -9.14 7.38
C MET A 60 -8.23 -7.93 8.10
N MET A 61 -7.99 -7.75 9.40
CA MET A 61 -8.52 -6.61 10.16
C MET A 61 -7.94 -5.27 9.69
N GLU A 62 -6.70 -5.25 9.20
CA GLU A 62 -6.09 -4.05 8.60
C GLU A 62 -6.72 -3.68 7.23
N THR A 63 -7.11 -4.68 6.45
CA THR A 63 -7.65 -4.48 5.09
C THR A 63 -9.17 -4.36 5.05
N LEU A 64 -9.88 -4.95 6.01
CA LEU A 64 -11.34 -4.97 6.10
C LEU A 64 -11.98 -3.56 6.11
N PRO A 65 -11.48 -2.58 6.89
CA PRO A 65 -12.04 -1.23 6.86
C PRO A 65 -12.01 -0.59 5.48
N PHE A 66 -10.99 -0.89 4.67
CA PHE A 66 -10.94 -0.37 3.32
C PHE A 66 -12.08 -0.92 2.47
N VAL A 67 -12.34 -2.23 2.54
CA VAL A 67 -13.43 -2.85 1.77
C VAL A 67 -14.80 -2.31 2.20
N LEU A 68 -14.99 -2.09 3.51
CA LEU A 68 -16.25 -1.62 4.07
C LEU A 68 -16.47 -0.10 3.91
N LEU A 69 -15.41 0.68 4.12
CA LEU A 69 -15.50 2.14 4.29
C LEU A 69 -14.97 2.93 3.10
N SER A 70 -14.29 2.32 2.12
CA SER A 70 -13.71 3.07 0.97
C SER A 70 -14.75 3.82 0.14
N LEU A 71 -15.95 3.25 -0.03
CA LEU A 71 -17.03 3.89 -0.78
C LEU A 71 -17.79 4.92 0.08
N PRO A 72 -18.24 4.60 1.32
CA PRO A 72 -18.89 5.58 2.19
C PRO A 72 -18.00 6.77 2.56
N SER A 73 -16.69 6.55 2.73
CA SER A 73 -15.76 7.60 3.15
C SER A 73 -15.68 8.74 2.13
N GLY A 74 -15.74 8.44 0.83
CA GLY A 74 -15.71 9.46 -0.23
C GLY A 74 -16.88 10.45 -0.12
N VAL A 75 -18.11 9.93 -0.01
CA VAL A 75 -19.32 10.78 0.12
C VAL A 75 -19.31 11.58 1.41
N TRP A 76 -18.88 10.95 2.50
CA TRP A 76 -18.76 11.64 3.77
C TRP A 76 -17.76 12.78 3.67
N LEU A 77 -16.58 12.54 3.09
CA LEU A 77 -15.51 13.51 2.91
C LEU A 77 -15.95 14.73 2.10
N ASP A 78 -16.82 14.56 1.10
CA ASP A 78 -17.34 15.69 0.32
C ASP A 78 -18.07 16.73 1.17
N ARG A 79 -18.78 16.29 2.23
CA ARG A 79 -19.65 17.14 3.06
C ARG A 79 -18.95 17.83 4.23
N VAL A 80 -17.76 17.36 4.58
CA VAL A 80 -17.03 17.73 5.79
C VAL A 80 -15.75 18.48 5.47
N LYS A 81 -15.14 19.07 6.51
CA LYS A 81 -13.83 19.70 6.37
C LYS A 81 -12.72 18.65 6.37
N LYS A 82 -11.74 18.77 5.47
CA LYS A 82 -10.76 17.70 5.18
C LYS A 82 -9.54 17.76 6.09
N LEU A 83 -9.05 18.96 6.41
CA LEU A 83 -7.89 19.13 7.29
C LEU A 83 -8.15 18.59 8.70
N PRO A 84 -9.30 18.83 9.36
CA PRO A 84 -9.58 18.25 10.66
C PRO A 84 -9.62 16.72 10.65
N ILE A 85 -10.14 16.10 9.60
CA ILE A 85 -10.21 14.64 9.48
C ILE A 85 -8.80 14.06 9.33
N TYR A 86 -7.94 14.73 8.57
CA TYR A 86 -6.55 14.33 8.46
C TYR A 86 -5.84 14.38 9.82
N ILE A 87 -5.98 15.49 10.55
CA ILE A 87 -5.38 15.67 11.89
C ILE A 87 -5.92 14.63 12.90
N TRP A 88 -7.25 14.48 12.99
CA TRP A 88 -7.86 13.52 13.91
C TRP A 88 -7.56 12.08 13.54
N GLY A 89 -7.35 11.80 12.25
CA GLY A 89 -6.86 10.51 11.77
C GLY A 89 -5.49 10.17 12.34
N GLU A 90 -4.51 11.07 12.19
CA GLU A 90 -3.17 10.84 12.75
C GLU A 90 -3.19 10.68 14.27
N VAL A 91 -4.01 11.46 14.96
CA VAL A 91 -4.21 11.32 16.42
C VAL A 91 -4.83 9.96 16.76
N ALA A 92 -5.82 9.49 15.99
CA ALA A 92 -6.47 8.19 16.23
C ALA A 92 -5.50 7.02 16.01
N ILE A 93 -4.67 7.05 14.96
CA ILE A 93 -3.61 6.05 14.76
C ILE A 93 -2.61 6.13 15.91
N SER A 94 -2.16 7.32 16.29
CA SER A 94 -1.22 7.49 17.38
C SER A 94 -1.74 6.88 18.69
N LEU A 95 -3.00 7.16 19.06
CA LEU A 95 -3.61 6.60 20.26
C LEU A 95 -3.77 5.07 20.17
N ALA A 96 -4.16 4.54 19.01
CA ALA A 96 -4.29 3.11 18.80
C ALA A 96 -2.92 2.41 18.91
N VAL A 97 -1.89 2.93 18.25
CA VAL A 97 -0.53 2.40 18.30
C VAL A 97 0.07 2.52 19.70
N PHE A 98 -0.16 3.63 20.40
CA PHE A 98 0.28 3.85 21.79
C PHE A 98 -0.42 2.92 22.81
N SER A 99 -1.62 2.42 22.50
CA SER A 99 -2.30 1.46 23.38
C SER A 99 -1.53 0.15 23.55
N VAL A 100 -0.71 -0.25 22.56
CA VAL A 100 0.09 -1.48 22.60
C VAL A 100 1.20 -1.44 23.68
N PRO A 101 2.10 -0.43 23.72
CA PRO A 101 3.08 -0.32 24.80
C PRO A 101 2.44 -0.09 26.17
N VAL A 102 1.32 0.61 26.26
CA VAL A 102 0.57 0.76 27.52
C VAL A 102 0.07 -0.61 28.00
N ALA A 103 -0.57 -1.38 27.12
CA ALA A 103 -0.99 -2.74 27.46
C ALA A 103 0.20 -3.64 27.79
N TRP A 104 1.36 -3.44 27.15
CA TRP A 104 2.60 -4.15 27.46
C TRP A 104 3.10 -3.87 28.87
N TYR A 105 3.09 -2.61 29.29
CA TYR A 105 3.46 -2.22 30.64
C TYR A 105 2.57 -2.88 31.70
N PHE A 106 1.27 -3.04 31.42
CA PHE A 106 0.33 -3.72 32.31
C PHE A 106 0.24 -5.24 32.12
N ASN A 107 1.08 -5.84 31.26
CA ASN A 107 1.01 -7.27 30.89
C ASN A 107 -0.36 -7.72 30.34
N MET A 108 -1.07 -6.82 29.66
CA MET A 108 -2.41 -7.04 29.08
C MET A 108 -2.37 -7.20 27.55
N VAL A 109 -1.20 -7.27 26.92
CA VAL A 109 -1.08 -7.41 25.46
C VAL A 109 -1.63 -8.75 25.03
N ASN A 110 -2.51 -8.72 24.03
CA ASN A 110 -3.13 -9.90 23.46
C ASN A 110 -3.45 -9.65 21.98
N MET A 111 -3.76 -10.72 21.24
CA MET A 111 -4.12 -10.61 19.83
C MET A 111 -5.37 -9.76 19.56
N PRO A 112 -6.46 -9.86 20.35
CA PRO A 112 -7.62 -8.97 20.19
C PRO A 112 -7.28 -7.49 20.20
N LEU A 113 -6.36 -7.04 21.06
CA LEU A 113 -5.87 -5.65 21.04
C LEU A 113 -5.22 -5.31 19.70
N LEU A 114 -4.31 -6.15 19.19
CA LEU A 114 -3.65 -5.92 17.91
C LEU A 114 -4.64 -5.90 16.73
N TYR A 115 -5.70 -6.73 16.78
CA TYR A 115 -6.78 -6.70 15.79
C TYR A 115 -7.53 -5.36 15.78
N VAL A 116 -7.85 -4.84 16.97
CA VAL A 116 -8.49 -3.52 17.10
C VAL A 116 -7.56 -2.42 16.57
N VAL A 117 -6.28 -2.47 16.91
CA VAL A 117 -5.29 -1.49 16.43
C VAL A 117 -5.17 -1.54 14.90
N GLY A 118 -5.02 -2.74 14.32
CA GLY A 118 -4.99 -2.93 12.88
C GLY A 118 -6.25 -2.41 12.17
N PHE A 119 -7.44 -2.69 12.75
CA PHE A 119 -8.71 -2.17 12.23
C PHE A 119 -8.78 -0.64 12.27
N VAL A 120 -8.32 0.00 13.37
CA VAL A 120 -8.27 1.46 13.47
C VAL A 120 -7.32 2.05 12.43
N ILE A 121 -6.13 1.46 12.27
CA ILE A 121 -5.15 1.87 11.24
C ILE A 121 -5.79 1.80 9.85
N GLY A 122 -6.43 0.68 9.51
CA GLY A 122 -7.11 0.50 8.22
C GLY A 122 -8.25 1.51 8.00
N ALA A 123 -9.05 1.77 9.04
CA ALA A 123 -10.18 2.72 8.97
C ALA A 123 -9.71 4.15 8.76
N VAL A 124 -8.66 4.56 9.48
CA VAL A 124 -8.06 5.89 9.33
C VAL A 124 -7.38 6.03 7.97
N ASN A 125 -6.57 5.05 7.53
CA ASN A 125 -5.93 5.08 6.22
C ASN A 125 -6.94 5.22 5.08
N THR A 126 -8.11 4.58 5.22
CA THR A 126 -9.19 4.67 4.22
C THR A 126 -9.85 6.05 4.19
N THR A 127 -10.05 6.67 5.35
CA THR A 127 -10.77 7.94 5.51
C THR A 127 -9.80 9.13 5.45
N ALA A 128 -8.96 9.30 6.48
CA ALA A 128 -7.98 10.36 6.60
C ALA A 128 -6.92 10.33 5.49
N GLY A 129 -6.53 9.16 4.99
CA GLY A 129 -5.61 9.06 3.84
C GLY A 129 -6.19 9.71 2.58
N SER A 130 -7.49 9.53 2.34
CA SER A 130 -8.20 10.21 1.25
C SER A 130 -8.32 11.71 1.50
N ALA A 131 -8.57 12.13 2.75
CA ALA A 131 -8.60 13.53 3.13
C ALA A 131 -7.25 14.24 2.91
N ALA A 132 -6.13 13.58 3.24
CA ALA A 132 -4.78 14.10 3.05
C ALA A 132 -4.46 14.43 1.59
N GLN A 133 -4.88 13.57 0.66
CA GLN A 133 -4.73 13.82 -0.78
C GLN A 133 -5.53 15.05 -1.23
N ILE A 134 -6.75 15.24 -0.72
CA ILE A 134 -7.57 16.41 -1.04
C ILE A 134 -6.93 17.69 -0.48
N VAL A 135 -6.46 17.66 0.77
CA VAL A 135 -5.79 18.81 1.42
C VAL A 135 -4.57 19.28 0.62
N LEU A 136 -3.79 18.36 0.04
CA LEU A 136 -2.67 18.71 -0.84
C LEU A 136 -3.13 19.57 -2.04
N THR A 137 -4.22 19.16 -2.69
CA THR A 137 -4.77 19.88 -3.86
C THR A 137 -5.42 21.22 -3.50
N GLN A 138 -5.73 21.45 -2.22
CA GLN A 138 -6.25 22.73 -1.72
C GLN A 138 -5.13 23.71 -1.34
N ILE A 139 -3.94 23.20 -0.98
CA ILE A 139 -2.78 24.00 -0.61
C ILE A 139 -1.96 24.43 -1.84
N VAL A 140 -1.86 23.54 -2.84
CA VAL A 140 -0.99 23.75 -4.00
C VAL A 140 -1.84 24.06 -5.24
N PRO A 141 -1.53 25.14 -5.98
CA PRO A 141 -2.23 25.46 -7.22
C PRO A 141 -1.99 24.38 -8.29
N ARG A 142 -2.95 24.22 -9.21
CA ARG A 142 -2.97 23.11 -10.19
C ARG A 142 -1.70 22.99 -11.01
N GLU A 143 -1.11 24.13 -11.37
CA GLU A 143 0.09 24.24 -12.20
C GLU A 143 1.33 23.67 -11.50
N ARG A 144 1.30 23.55 -10.17
CA ARG A 144 2.41 23.08 -9.33
C ARG A 144 2.16 21.71 -8.71
N LEU A 145 1.04 21.05 -9.03
CA LEU A 145 0.72 19.73 -8.47
C LEU A 145 1.75 18.67 -8.83
N VAL A 146 2.32 18.72 -10.03
CA VAL A 146 3.39 17.79 -10.45
C VAL A 146 4.62 17.95 -9.56
N GLU A 147 5.03 19.19 -9.29
CA GLU A 147 6.16 19.49 -8.39
C GLU A 147 5.87 19.01 -6.96
N ALA A 148 4.64 19.23 -6.47
CA ALA A 148 4.21 18.79 -5.16
C ALA A 148 4.19 17.26 -5.01
N HIS A 149 3.62 16.55 -5.99
CA HIS A 149 3.61 15.10 -6.02
C HIS A 149 5.03 14.52 -6.08
N ALA A 150 5.93 15.12 -6.88
CA ALA A 150 7.33 14.70 -6.93
C ALA A 150 8.02 14.84 -5.56
N LYS A 151 7.79 15.95 -4.86
CA LYS A 151 8.36 16.19 -3.52
C LYS A 151 7.79 15.27 -2.46
N ASN A 152 6.49 15.00 -2.49
CA ASN A 152 5.85 14.06 -1.57
C ASN A 152 6.34 12.63 -1.83
N ALA A 153 6.46 12.23 -3.10
CA ALA A 153 7.05 10.94 -3.47
C ALA A 153 8.48 10.80 -2.93
N LEU A 154 9.31 11.84 -3.03
CA LEU A 154 10.66 11.84 -2.43
C LEU A 154 10.63 11.63 -0.91
N ALA A 155 9.69 12.26 -0.19
CA ALA A 155 9.53 12.06 1.25
C ALA A 155 9.12 10.63 1.58
N THR A 156 8.10 10.10 0.91
CA THR A 156 7.58 8.75 1.15
C THR A 156 8.59 7.67 0.76
N SER A 157 9.22 7.77 -0.42
CA SER A 157 10.26 6.82 -0.83
C SER A 157 11.50 6.89 0.07
N GLY A 158 11.88 8.08 0.55
CA GLY A 158 12.94 8.22 1.54
C GLY A 158 12.63 7.48 2.84
N ALA A 159 11.37 7.61 3.32
CA ALA A 159 10.89 6.86 4.45
C ALA A 159 10.84 5.34 4.18
N GLU A 160 10.37 4.88 3.01
CA GLU A 160 10.33 3.45 2.67
C GLU A 160 11.72 2.79 2.58
N ILE A 161 12.76 3.54 2.23
CA ILE A 161 14.13 3.02 2.15
C ILE A 161 14.79 3.00 3.53
N GLY A 162 14.72 4.10 4.28
CA GLY A 162 15.41 4.23 5.57
C GLY A 162 14.60 3.73 6.76
N GLY A 163 13.27 3.79 6.66
CA GLY A 163 12.30 3.51 7.71
C GLY A 163 12.35 2.06 8.20
N PRO A 164 12.29 1.04 7.34
CA PRO A 164 12.35 -0.36 7.78
C PRO A 164 13.65 -0.71 8.53
N ALA A 165 14.80 -0.19 8.11
CA ALA A 165 16.06 -0.38 8.81
C ALA A 165 16.09 0.31 10.17
N ALA A 166 15.61 1.55 10.24
CA ALA A 166 15.48 2.27 11.49
C ALA A 166 14.48 1.60 12.44
N ALA A 167 13.35 1.12 11.92
CA ALA A 167 12.34 0.37 12.65
C ALA A 167 12.92 -0.93 13.22
N GLY A 168 13.59 -1.75 12.42
CA GLY A 168 14.26 -2.98 12.89
C GLY A 168 15.30 -2.70 13.97
N MET A 169 16.07 -1.60 13.84
CA MET A 169 17.04 -1.18 14.84
C MET A 169 16.38 -0.70 16.14
N LEU A 170 15.29 0.09 16.05
CA LEU A 170 14.50 0.52 17.20
C LEU A 170 13.89 -0.67 17.93
N VAL A 171 13.33 -1.63 17.21
CA VAL A 171 12.77 -2.86 17.78
C VAL A 171 13.85 -3.66 18.50
N LYS A 172 15.06 -3.77 17.93
CA LYS A 172 16.17 -4.45 18.60
C LYS A 172 16.61 -3.75 19.89
N LEU A 173 16.73 -2.43 19.86
CA LEU A 173 17.26 -1.65 20.99
C LEU A 173 16.23 -1.45 22.12
N LEU A 174 14.97 -1.26 21.75
CA LEU A 174 13.91 -0.84 22.66
C LEU A 174 12.83 -1.90 22.86
N SER A 175 12.83 -3.01 22.11
CA SER A 175 11.69 -3.95 21.94
C SER A 175 10.57 -3.42 21.03
N ALA A 176 9.76 -4.33 20.47
CA ALA A 176 8.72 -3.98 19.51
C ALA A 176 7.62 -3.04 20.06
N PRO A 177 7.10 -3.22 21.29
CA PRO A 177 6.11 -2.30 21.86
C PRO A 177 6.65 -0.88 22.08
N LEU A 178 7.91 -0.72 22.53
CA LEU A 178 8.47 0.62 22.72
C LEU A 178 8.84 1.30 21.40
N ALA A 179 9.14 0.54 20.34
CA ALA A 179 9.25 1.11 18.99
C ALA A 179 7.91 1.76 18.54
N LEU A 180 6.76 1.20 18.93
CA LEU A 180 5.44 1.79 18.67
C LEU A 180 5.24 3.11 19.44
N CYS A 181 5.87 3.32 20.60
CA CYS A 181 5.88 4.65 21.25
C CYS A 181 6.54 5.71 20.37
N ALA A 182 7.64 5.35 19.67
CA ALA A 182 8.32 6.28 18.79
C ALA A 182 7.40 6.71 17.63
N ASP A 183 6.68 5.76 17.01
CA ASP A 183 5.68 6.09 15.98
C ASP A 183 4.55 6.97 16.55
N ALA A 184 3.99 6.61 17.70
CA ALA A 184 2.95 7.42 18.33
C ALA A 184 3.38 8.89 18.54
N LEU A 185 4.62 9.13 18.97
CA LEU A 185 5.18 10.47 19.12
C LEU A 185 5.41 11.18 17.77
N LEU A 186 5.85 10.46 16.74
CA LEU A 186 6.00 11.00 15.39
C LEU A 186 4.64 11.45 14.83
N LEU A 187 3.60 10.63 14.99
CA LEU A 187 2.24 10.94 14.56
C LEU A 187 1.64 12.13 15.31
N LEU A 188 1.84 12.23 16.63
CA LEU A 188 1.42 13.41 17.40
C LEU A 188 2.17 14.68 16.96
N SER A 189 3.46 14.54 16.65
CA SER A 189 4.27 15.64 16.12
C SER A 189 3.77 16.08 14.75
N SER A 190 3.42 15.14 13.87
CA SER A 190 2.79 15.40 12.57
C SER A 190 1.45 16.13 12.74
N ALA A 191 0.57 15.63 13.62
CA ALA A 191 -0.72 16.23 13.88
C ALA A 191 -0.60 17.66 14.45
N ALA A 192 0.39 17.90 15.31
CA ALA A 192 0.69 19.23 15.85
C ALA A 192 1.17 20.20 14.75
N ILE A 193 2.00 19.74 13.82
CA ILE A 193 2.45 20.52 12.65
C ILE A 193 1.25 20.87 11.76
N LEU A 194 0.38 19.88 11.48
CA LEU A 194 -0.81 20.04 10.63
C LEU A 194 -1.83 21.00 11.25
N ARG A 195 -2.01 21.01 12.57
CA ARG A 195 -2.90 21.96 13.27
C ARG A 195 -2.51 23.42 13.03
N GLY A 196 -1.23 23.68 12.72
CA GLY A 196 -0.73 25.00 12.36
C GLY A 196 -1.05 25.43 10.92
N ILE A 197 -1.62 24.57 10.09
CA ILE A 197 -1.97 24.85 8.69
C ILE A 197 -3.35 25.49 8.65
N ARG A 198 -3.48 26.60 7.91
CA ARG A 198 -4.78 27.19 7.57
C ARG A 198 -5.05 26.92 6.10
N VAL A 199 -6.16 26.23 5.82
CA VAL A 199 -6.63 25.95 4.47
C VAL A 199 -7.99 26.61 4.33
N ASP A 200 -8.16 27.44 3.30
CA ASP A 200 -9.46 27.97 2.92
C ASP A 200 -10.23 26.87 2.19
N GLU A 201 -10.90 26.04 2.99
CA GLU A 201 -11.64 24.90 2.48
C GLU A 201 -12.93 25.36 1.80
N ILE A 202 -12.89 25.46 0.47
CA ILE A 202 -14.09 25.70 -0.34
C ILE A 202 -15.00 24.47 -0.24
N ARG A 203 -16.09 24.59 0.51
CA ARG A 203 -17.19 23.63 0.52
C ARG A 203 -17.94 23.78 -0.80
N LYS A 204 -17.71 22.87 -1.75
CA LYS A 204 -18.66 22.74 -2.86
C LYS A 204 -19.91 22.05 -2.31
N PRO A 205 -21.11 22.64 -2.40
CA PRO A 205 -22.33 21.92 -2.09
C PRO A 205 -22.40 20.70 -3.02
N ALA A 206 -22.66 19.52 -2.43
CA ALA A 206 -22.88 18.30 -3.21
C ALA A 206 -24.14 18.51 -4.06
N GLN A 207 -23.97 18.90 -5.32
CA GLN A 207 -25.06 18.93 -6.29
C GLN A 207 -25.42 17.47 -6.61
N ASP A 208 -26.61 17.04 -6.19
CA ASP A 208 -27.38 15.89 -6.70
C ASP A 208 -26.66 14.54 -6.91
N ALA A 209 -25.67 14.22 -6.08
CA ALA A 209 -24.99 12.91 -6.13
C ALA A 209 -25.77 11.85 -5.32
N HIS A 210 -26.50 10.98 -6.00
CA HIS A 210 -27.12 9.81 -5.40
C HIS A 210 -26.09 8.67 -5.29
N PHE A 211 -25.44 8.54 -4.13
CA PHE A 211 -24.38 7.55 -3.87
C PHE A 211 -24.68 6.14 -4.41
N TRP A 212 -25.84 5.59 -4.10
CA TRP A 212 -26.23 4.25 -4.53
C TRP A 212 -26.39 4.14 -6.05
N ARG A 213 -26.88 5.21 -6.69
CA ARG A 213 -27.00 5.27 -8.15
C ARG A 213 -25.62 5.36 -8.79
N ASP A 214 -24.75 6.24 -8.29
CA ASP A 214 -23.38 6.42 -8.79
C ASP A 214 -22.55 5.14 -8.63
N LEU A 215 -22.70 4.45 -7.49
CA LEU A 215 -22.08 3.16 -7.23
C LEU A 215 -22.58 2.11 -8.23
N LYS A 216 -23.90 2.01 -8.41
CA LYS A 216 -24.51 1.06 -9.35
C LYS A 216 -24.05 1.32 -10.79
N GLU A 217 -23.98 2.59 -11.20
CA GLU A 217 -23.48 2.99 -12.52
C GLU A 217 -21.99 2.61 -12.70
N GLY A 218 -21.15 2.82 -11.68
CA GLY A 218 -19.73 2.41 -11.69
C GLY A 218 -19.54 0.90 -11.79
N VAL A 219 -20.28 0.13 -10.98
CA VAL A 219 -20.29 -1.34 -11.03
C VAL A 219 -20.76 -1.82 -12.39
N GLN A 220 -21.91 -1.34 -12.88
CA GLN A 220 -22.43 -1.74 -14.19
C GLN A 220 -21.45 -1.44 -15.32
N PHE A 221 -20.74 -0.32 -15.28
CA PHE A 221 -19.73 0.02 -16.27
C PHE A 221 -18.55 -0.95 -16.25
N VAL A 222 -17.97 -1.20 -15.08
CA VAL A 222 -16.85 -2.14 -14.95
C VAL A 222 -17.23 -3.53 -15.43
N PHE A 223 -18.44 -4.00 -15.10
CA PHE A 223 -18.94 -5.31 -15.53
C PHE A 223 -19.31 -5.39 -17.02
N ARG A 224 -19.57 -4.25 -17.68
CA ARG A 224 -19.82 -4.20 -19.12
C ARG A 224 -18.54 -4.13 -19.94
N GLU A 225 -17.48 -3.52 -19.39
CA GLU A 225 -16.21 -3.34 -20.08
C GLU A 225 -15.29 -4.56 -19.87
N PRO A 226 -15.10 -5.43 -20.88
CA PRO A 226 -14.41 -6.70 -20.67
C PRO A 226 -12.93 -6.55 -20.31
N LEU A 227 -12.29 -5.44 -20.71
CA LEU A 227 -10.93 -5.13 -20.29
C LEU A 227 -10.86 -4.87 -18.79
N LEU A 228 -11.78 -4.07 -18.24
CA LEU A 228 -11.79 -3.73 -16.82
C LEU A 228 -12.02 -4.98 -15.95
N LEU A 229 -12.92 -5.88 -16.36
CA LEU A 229 -13.08 -7.18 -15.70
C LEU A 229 -11.80 -8.03 -15.73
N SER A 230 -11.12 -8.07 -16.88
CA SER A 230 -9.88 -8.83 -17.02
C SER A 230 -8.78 -8.27 -16.13
N LEU A 231 -8.67 -6.93 -16.03
CA LEU A 231 -7.74 -6.24 -15.15
C LEU A 231 -8.10 -6.45 -13.67
N ALA A 232 -9.38 -6.38 -13.31
CA ALA A 232 -9.86 -6.61 -11.94
C ALA A 232 -9.56 -8.04 -11.48
N ALA A 233 -9.81 -9.03 -12.34
CA ALA A 233 -9.50 -10.43 -12.04
C ALA A 233 -7.98 -10.66 -11.91
N ALA A 234 -7.18 -10.10 -12.82
CA ALA A 234 -5.73 -10.25 -12.81
C ALA A 234 -5.11 -9.61 -11.55
N VAL A 235 -5.39 -8.32 -11.29
CA VAL A 235 -4.79 -7.61 -10.15
C VAL A 235 -5.42 -8.07 -8.83
N GLY A 236 -6.71 -8.41 -8.81
CA GLY A 236 -7.35 -9.00 -7.63
C GLY A 236 -6.77 -10.37 -7.25
N LEU A 237 -6.42 -11.21 -8.24
CA LEU A 237 -5.70 -12.47 -7.99
C LEU A 237 -4.31 -12.21 -7.42
N TRP A 238 -3.59 -11.21 -7.94
CA TRP A 238 -2.29 -10.82 -7.40
C TRP A 238 -2.41 -10.29 -5.97
N GLU A 239 -3.41 -9.47 -5.66
CA GLU A 239 -3.67 -8.99 -4.30
C GLU A 239 -3.97 -10.12 -3.31
N LEU A 240 -4.76 -11.11 -3.74
CA LEU A 240 -5.01 -12.33 -2.95
C LEU A 240 -3.69 -13.04 -2.63
N CYS A 241 -2.86 -13.28 -3.65
CA CYS A 241 -1.58 -13.97 -3.48
C CYS A 241 -0.59 -13.16 -2.63
N TYR A 242 -0.56 -11.84 -2.82
CA TYR A 242 0.28 -10.94 -2.05
C TYR A 242 -0.07 -10.99 -0.56
N ASN A 243 -1.35 -10.88 -0.21
CA ASN A 243 -1.78 -10.93 1.18
C ASN A 243 -1.56 -12.32 1.79
N ALA A 244 -1.71 -13.39 1.01
CA ALA A 244 -1.37 -14.74 1.46
C ALA A 244 0.13 -14.88 1.80
N ALA A 245 1.02 -14.30 0.99
CA ALA A 245 2.46 -14.29 1.24
C ALA A 245 2.84 -13.35 2.40
N LEU A 246 2.23 -12.16 2.48
CA LEU A 246 2.52 -11.13 3.49
C LEU A 246 2.31 -11.65 4.91
N VAL A 247 1.25 -12.43 5.14
CA VAL A 247 0.94 -13.03 6.45
C VAL A 247 2.06 -13.93 6.94
N VAL A 248 2.63 -14.75 6.04
CA VAL A 248 3.63 -15.77 6.40
C VAL A 248 5.06 -15.27 6.28
N GLN A 249 5.34 -14.20 5.52
CA GLN A 249 6.72 -13.78 5.25
C GLN A 249 7.47 -13.37 6.52
N ILE A 250 6.82 -12.65 7.44
CA ILE A 250 7.45 -12.23 8.70
C ILE A 250 7.70 -13.45 9.59
N LEU A 251 6.71 -14.35 9.69
CA LEU A 251 6.87 -15.60 10.44
C LEU A 251 7.96 -16.50 9.84
N PHE A 252 8.09 -16.53 8.51
CA PHE A 252 9.12 -17.29 7.82
C PHE A 252 10.52 -16.72 8.14
N ALA A 253 10.67 -15.40 8.07
CA ALA A 253 11.92 -14.73 8.41
C ALA A 253 12.33 -15.00 9.86
N THR A 254 11.41 -14.83 10.82
CA THR A 254 11.76 -14.97 12.25
C THR A 254 11.85 -16.42 12.72
N ARG A 255 10.97 -17.32 12.24
CA ARG A 255 10.88 -18.71 12.76
C ARG A 255 11.66 -19.73 11.94
N VAL A 256 11.80 -19.54 10.63
CA VAL A 256 12.47 -20.51 9.73
C VAL A 256 13.90 -20.06 9.44
N LEU A 257 14.08 -18.79 9.08
CA LEU A 257 15.42 -18.25 8.79
C LEU A 257 16.15 -17.78 10.06
N GLY A 258 15.44 -17.62 11.18
CA GLY A 258 16.04 -17.17 12.44
C GLY A 258 16.51 -15.72 12.40
N PHE A 259 15.88 -14.89 11.57
CA PHE A 259 16.24 -13.47 11.47
C PHE A 259 15.98 -12.76 12.79
N SER A 260 16.99 -11.99 13.22
CA SER A 260 16.80 -10.93 14.20
C SER A 260 15.94 -9.81 13.62
N GLU A 261 15.34 -8.99 14.48
CA GLU A 261 14.43 -7.91 14.09
C GLU A 261 15.13 -6.87 13.20
N GLN A 262 16.43 -6.62 13.46
CA GLN A 262 17.27 -5.81 12.59
C GLN A 262 17.42 -6.41 11.18
N ALA A 263 17.58 -7.74 11.06
CA ALA A 263 17.80 -8.40 9.78
C ALA A 263 16.52 -8.39 8.94
N VAL A 264 15.35 -8.52 9.58
CA VAL A 264 14.05 -8.27 8.95
C VAL A 264 13.99 -6.83 8.44
N GLY A 265 14.29 -5.84 9.28
CA GLY A 265 14.29 -4.42 8.90
C GLY A 265 15.20 -4.09 7.71
N PHE A 266 16.45 -4.58 7.73
CA PHE A 266 17.39 -4.40 6.62
C PHE A 266 16.92 -5.08 5.33
N SER A 267 16.30 -6.26 5.44
CA SER A 267 15.78 -6.98 4.27
C SER A 267 14.67 -6.19 3.57
N TYR A 268 13.82 -5.49 4.32
CA TYR A 268 12.74 -4.64 3.78
C TYR A 268 13.24 -3.42 3.01
N MET A 269 14.50 -2.99 3.20
CA MET A 269 15.12 -2.00 2.31
C MET A 269 15.15 -2.47 0.84
N GLY A 270 15.17 -3.79 0.62
CA GLY A 270 15.07 -4.39 -0.71
C GLY A 270 13.80 -3.96 -1.46
N ILE A 271 12.70 -3.66 -0.77
CA ILE A 271 11.49 -3.12 -1.38
C ILE A 271 11.79 -1.75 -2.03
N GLY A 272 12.43 -0.84 -1.29
CA GLY A 272 12.79 0.48 -1.79
C GLY A 272 13.79 0.43 -2.96
N LEU A 273 14.78 -0.47 -2.90
CA LEU A 273 15.72 -0.67 -4.00
C LEU A 273 15.02 -1.21 -5.26
N GLY A 274 14.12 -2.18 -5.09
CA GLY A 274 13.34 -2.74 -6.19
C GLY A 274 12.45 -1.69 -6.87
N SER A 275 11.82 -0.79 -6.10
CA SER A 275 10.93 0.22 -6.65
C SER A 275 11.69 1.31 -7.41
N ILE A 276 12.86 1.74 -6.90
CA ILE A 276 13.76 2.65 -7.62
C ILE A 276 14.20 2.02 -8.95
N PHE A 277 14.69 0.78 -8.90
CA PHE A 277 15.14 0.07 -10.10
C PHE A 277 14.02 -0.05 -11.13
N ALA A 278 12.84 -0.49 -10.70
CA ALA A 278 11.67 -0.63 -11.55
C ALA A 278 11.17 0.71 -12.09
N SER A 279 11.35 1.83 -11.38
CA SER A 279 10.96 3.15 -11.87
C SER A 279 11.86 3.63 -13.02
N PHE A 280 13.17 3.34 -12.97
CA PHE A 280 14.10 3.66 -14.06
C PHE A 280 13.93 2.79 -15.30
N VAL A 281 13.62 1.52 -15.11
CA VAL A 281 13.56 0.51 -16.19
C VAL A 281 12.13 0.31 -16.71
N GLY A 282 11.12 0.48 -15.86
CA GLY A 282 9.73 0.13 -16.11
C GLY A 282 9.12 0.87 -17.29
N HIS A 283 9.41 2.16 -17.45
CA HIS A 283 8.92 2.91 -18.61
C HIS A 283 9.47 2.35 -19.93
N ARG A 284 10.78 2.06 -19.98
CA ARG A 284 11.44 1.49 -21.18
C ARG A 284 10.92 0.10 -21.49
N VAL A 285 10.70 -0.72 -20.46
CA VAL A 285 10.15 -2.07 -20.62
C VAL A 285 8.72 -1.98 -21.14
N SER A 286 7.85 -1.19 -20.49
CA SER A 286 6.45 -1.00 -20.90
C SER A 286 6.34 -0.50 -22.36
N GLN A 287 7.18 0.45 -22.78
CA GLN A 287 7.22 0.91 -24.17
C GLN A 287 7.65 -0.18 -25.18
N ARG A 288 8.55 -1.09 -24.79
CA ARG A 288 9.05 -2.15 -25.68
C ARG A 288 8.07 -3.31 -25.82
N ILE A 289 7.50 -3.78 -24.72
CA ILE A 289 6.67 -5.01 -24.71
C ILE A 289 5.17 -4.72 -24.66
N GLY A 290 4.78 -3.48 -24.33
CA GLY A 290 3.39 -3.08 -24.15
C GLY A 290 2.90 -3.16 -22.70
N PRO A 291 1.84 -2.41 -22.36
CA PRO A 291 1.33 -2.35 -20.99
C PRO A 291 0.76 -3.68 -20.48
N GLY A 292 0.02 -4.42 -21.31
CA GLY A 292 -0.52 -5.73 -20.92
C GLY A 292 0.56 -6.77 -20.62
N PRO A 293 1.49 -7.03 -21.55
CA PRO A 293 2.65 -7.91 -21.32
C PRO A 293 3.54 -7.47 -20.15
N CYS A 294 3.72 -6.17 -19.93
CA CYS A 294 4.49 -5.67 -18.81
C CYS A 294 3.82 -5.95 -17.45
N MET A 295 2.50 -5.85 -17.38
CA MET A 295 1.74 -6.25 -16.19
C MET A 295 1.91 -7.76 -15.89
N ILE A 296 1.84 -8.61 -16.92
CA ILE A 296 2.06 -10.06 -16.78
C ILE A 296 3.50 -10.36 -16.34
N LEU A 297 4.50 -9.66 -16.90
CA LEU A 297 5.88 -9.78 -16.47
C LEU A 297 6.03 -9.45 -14.97
N GLY A 298 5.35 -8.42 -14.48
CA GLY A 298 5.34 -8.09 -13.06
C GLY A 298 4.79 -9.22 -12.19
N MET A 299 3.69 -9.85 -12.61
CA MET A 299 3.13 -11.03 -11.93
C MET A 299 4.12 -12.21 -11.92
N ILE A 300 4.79 -12.46 -13.04
CA ILE A 300 5.80 -13.52 -13.14
C ILE A 300 6.95 -13.26 -12.16
N ILE A 301 7.45 -12.02 -12.10
CA ILE A 301 8.53 -11.65 -11.19
C ILE A 301 8.12 -11.89 -9.72
N CYS A 302 6.92 -11.45 -9.31
CA CYS A 302 6.41 -11.72 -7.96
C CYS A 302 6.28 -13.22 -7.70
N GLY A 303 5.70 -13.96 -8.65
CA GLY A 303 5.48 -15.39 -8.54
C GLY A 303 6.76 -16.20 -8.40
N ILE A 304 7.80 -15.85 -9.17
CA ILE A 304 9.14 -16.42 -9.03
C ILE A 304 9.71 -16.10 -7.66
N GLY A 305 9.60 -14.86 -7.19
CA GLY A 305 10.10 -14.45 -5.87
C GLY A 305 9.49 -15.28 -4.73
N TRP A 306 8.16 -15.38 -4.68
CA TRP A 306 7.45 -16.17 -3.66
C TRP A 306 7.75 -17.68 -3.77
N SER A 307 7.79 -18.23 -4.98
CA SER A 307 8.10 -19.64 -5.20
C SER A 307 9.55 -19.98 -4.84
N ALA A 308 10.49 -19.09 -5.15
CA ALA A 308 11.91 -19.26 -4.83
C ALA A 308 12.12 -19.30 -3.30
N LEU A 309 11.46 -18.42 -2.56
CA LEU A 309 11.52 -18.44 -1.09
C LEU A 309 10.90 -19.73 -0.50
N ALA A 310 9.81 -20.23 -1.09
CA ALA A 310 9.15 -21.45 -0.61
C ALA A 310 10.09 -22.69 -0.62
N VAL A 311 10.98 -22.78 -1.63
CA VAL A 311 11.95 -23.88 -1.76
C VAL A 311 13.32 -23.56 -1.18
N ALA A 312 13.55 -22.34 -0.68
CA ALA A 312 14.87 -21.90 -0.24
C ALA A 312 15.37 -22.71 0.97
N PRO A 313 16.64 -23.15 0.99
CA PRO A 313 17.22 -23.83 2.15
C PRO A 313 17.42 -22.83 3.30
N VAL A 314 17.54 -23.33 4.53
CA VAL A 314 17.93 -22.51 5.69
C VAL A 314 19.42 -22.17 5.58
N GLY A 315 19.80 -20.95 5.94
CA GLY A 315 21.18 -20.43 5.86
C GLY A 315 21.33 -19.30 4.84
N PRO A 316 22.57 -18.95 4.42
CA PRO A 316 22.84 -17.75 3.63
C PRO A 316 22.05 -17.67 2.30
N LEU A 317 21.76 -18.83 1.69
CA LEU A 317 20.93 -18.91 0.49
C LEU A 317 19.46 -18.59 0.75
N GLY A 318 18.93 -18.98 1.92
CA GLY A 318 17.58 -18.62 2.38
C GLY A 318 17.47 -17.13 2.66
N ASP A 319 18.49 -16.57 3.30
CA ASP A 319 18.56 -15.15 3.61
C ASP A 319 18.56 -14.31 2.33
N PHE A 320 19.39 -14.71 1.36
CA PHE A 320 19.42 -14.11 0.04
C PHE A 320 18.09 -14.26 -0.70
N ALA A 321 17.46 -15.44 -0.64
CA ALA A 321 16.16 -15.68 -1.27
C ALA A 321 15.06 -14.80 -0.68
N PHE A 322 15.10 -14.53 0.63
CA PHE A 322 14.14 -13.62 1.28
C PHE A 322 14.28 -12.17 0.80
N ILE A 323 15.51 -11.66 0.75
CA ILE A 323 15.80 -10.32 0.22
C ILE A 323 15.41 -10.24 -1.26
N LEU A 324 15.76 -11.25 -2.04
CA LEU A 324 15.40 -11.33 -3.46
C LEU A 324 13.88 -11.34 -3.64
N MET A 325 13.14 -12.06 -2.81
CA MET A 325 11.68 -12.08 -2.84
C MET A 325 11.08 -10.68 -2.61
N LEU A 326 11.62 -9.88 -1.67
CA LEU A 326 11.16 -8.51 -1.41
C LEU A 326 11.46 -7.57 -2.59
N ILE A 327 12.64 -7.72 -3.21
CA ILE A 327 13.01 -6.96 -4.43
C ILE A 327 12.08 -7.34 -5.59
N CYS A 328 11.85 -8.64 -5.81
CA CYS A 328 10.95 -9.15 -6.85
C CYS A 328 9.51 -8.67 -6.62
N TYR A 329 9.02 -8.69 -5.38
CA TYR A 329 7.73 -8.14 -5.01
C TYR A 329 7.61 -6.68 -5.45
N SER A 330 8.59 -5.85 -5.09
CA SER A 330 8.56 -4.42 -5.40
C SER A 330 8.65 -4.13 -6.90
N ILE A 331 9.57 -4.79 -7.61
CA ILE A 331 9.69 -4.64 -9.07
C ILE A 331 8.39 -5.06 -9.77
N GLY A 332 7.86 -6.21 -9.39
CA GLY A 332 6.64 -6.75 -9.99
C GLY A 332 5.43 -5.86 -9.69
N GLY A 333 5.29 -5.36 -8.47
CA GLY A 333 4.24 -4.42 -8.08
C GLY A 333 4.26 -3.14 -8.92
N VAL A 334 5.44 -2.52 -9.11
CA VAL A 334 5.58 -1.32 -9.96
C VAL A 334 5.14 -1.61 -11.40
N PHE A 335 5.56 -2.74 -11.97
CA PHE A 335 5.18 -3.13 -13.33
C PHE A 335 3.68 -3.40 -13.44
N ILE A 336 3.05 -3.97 -12.42
CA ILE A 336 1.61 -4.21 -12.42
C ILE A 336 0.86 -2.88 -12.34
N PHE A 337 1.11 -2.07 -11.30
CA PHE A 337 0.26 -0.92 -10.98
C PHE A 337 0.38 0.25 -11.96
N ILE A 338 1.57 0.51 -12.52
CA ILE A 338 1.73 1.58 -13.53
C ILE A 338 0.91 1.26 -14.78
N ASN A 339 1.03 0.03 -15.30
CA ASN A 339 0.33 -0.37 -16.52
C ASN A 339 -1.17 -0.58 -16.28
N PHE A 340 -1.54 -1.12 -15.12
CA PHE A 340 -2.93 -1.23 -14.69
C PHE A 340 -3.63 0.13 -14.65
N LEU A 341 -2.99 1.13 -14.03
CA LEU A 341 -3.54 2.49 -13.94
C LEU A 341 -3.75 3.10 -15.33
N ALA A 342 -2.76 2.98 -16.21
CA ALA A 342 -2.84 3.51 -17.57
C ALA A 342 -3.93 2.83 -18.41
N LEU A 343 -4.01 1.49 -18.37
CA LEU A 343 -4.99 0.71 -19.14
C LEU A 343 -6.44 0.96 -18.71
N ARG A 344 -6.71 1.05 -17.40
CA ARG A 344 -8.07 1.33 -16.94
C ARG A 344 -8.52 2.76 -17.27
N GLN A 345 -7.59 3.72 -17.25
CA GLN A 345 -7.88 5.11 -17.58
C GLN A 345 -8.15 5.28 -19.08
N SER A 346 -7.41 4.58 -19.95
CA SER A 346 -7.55 4.74 -21.40
C SER A 346 -8.89 4.27 -21.98
N VAL A 347 -9.56 3.31 -21.32
CA VAL A 347 -10.88 2.81 -21.75
C VAL A 347 -12.06 3.48 -21.04
N THR A 348 -11.79 4.43 -20.15
CA THR A 348 -12.84 5.02 -19.30
C THR A 348 -13.14 6.44 -19.73
N PRO A 349 -14.40 6.76 -20.13
CA PRO A 349 -14.81 8.13 -20.41
C PRO A 349 -14.63 9.05 -19.21
N GLU A 350 -14.29 10.33 -19.45
CA GLU A 350 -14.03 11.31 -18.38
C GLU A 350 -15.13 11.37 -17.30
N PRO A 351 -16.44 11.39 -17.63
CA PRO A 351 -17.50 11.44 -16.62
C PRO A 351 -17.56 10.20 -15.71
N MET A 352 -17.00 9.07 -16.15
CA MET A 352 -17.03 7.79 -15.43
C MET A 352 -15.75 7.50 -14.66
N LEU A 353 -14.67 8.28 -14.85
CA LEU A 353 -13.35 8.00 -14.27
C LEU A 353 -13.39 7.82 -12.76
N GLY A 354 -14.09 8.69 -12.02
CA GLY A 354 -14.17 8.61 -10.56
C GLY A 354 -14.93 7.36 -10.07
N ARG A 355 -16.07 7.06 -10.70
CA ARG A 355 -16.92 5.90 -10.36
C ARG A 355 -16.24 4.58 -10.70
N MET A 356 -15.62 4.50 -11.87
CA MET A 356 -14.79 3.36 -12.31
C MET A 356 -13.61 3.17 -11.36
N THR A 357 -12.88 4.22 -11.03
CA THR A 357 -11.69 4.14 -10.17
C THR A 357 -12.03 3.55 -8.80
N SER A 358 -13.11 4.04 -8.19
CA SER A 358 -13.58 3.57 -6.87
C SER A 358 -14.03 2.11 -6.93
N THR A 359 -14.80 1.74 -7.96
CA THR A 359 -15.27 0.36 -8.19
C THR A 359 -14.09 -0.59 -8.39
N MET A 360 -13.12 -0.23 -9.23
CA MET A 360 -11.92 -1.03 -9.46
C MET A 360 -11.08 -1.19 -8.19
N ARG A 361 -10.90 -0.13 -7.40
CA ARG A 361 -10.18 -0.19 -6.11
C ARG A 361 -10.83 -1.20 -5.17
N TRP A 362 -12.16 -1.15 -5.08
CA TRP A 362 -12.94 -2.06 -4.25
C TRP A 362 -12.83 -3.51 -4.72
N LEU A 363 -13.00 -3.78 -6.02
CA LEU A 363 -12.90 -5.12 -6.60
C LEU A 363 -11.53 -5.78 -6.43
N ILE A 364 -10.46 -4.97 -6.46
CA ILE A 364 -9.08 -5.47 -6.36
C ILE A 364 -8.66 -5.76 -4.93
N VAL A 365 -9.16 -4.99 -3.95
CA VAL A 365 -8.83 -5.19 -2.53
C VAL A 365 -9.76 -6.21 -1.86
N LEU A 366 -10.96 -6.43 -2.39
CA LEU A 366 -11.89 -7.44 -1.87
C LEU A 366 -11.25 -8.83 -1.66
N PRO A 367 -10.39 -9.35 -2.56
CA PRO A 367 -9.69 -10.62 -2.39
C PRO A 367 -8.55 -10.61 -1.35
N ALA A 368 -8.11 -9.44 -0.86
CA ALA A 368 -7.00 -9.32 0.09
C ALA A 368 -7.29 -10.04 1.43
N GLY A 369 -8.48 -9.83 1.99
CA GLY A 369 -8.92 -10.48 3.23
C GLY A 369 -8.94 -12.02 3.12
N PRO A 370 -9.65 -12.60 2.14
CA PRO A 370 -9.59 -14.04 1.85
C PRO A 370 -8.17 -14.55 1.62
N GLY A 371 -7.32 -13.79 0.91
CA GLY A 371 -5.90 -14.13 0.72
C GLY A 371 -5.13 -14.24 2.02
N ALA A 372 -5.29 -13.25 2.92
CA ALA A 372 -4.66 -13.27 4.24
C ALA A 372 -5.11 -14.47 5.09
N LEU A 373 -6.42 -14.76 5.11
CA LEU A 373 -6.96 -15.91 5.83
C LEU A 373 -6.46 -17.25 5.26
N LEU A 374 -6.43 -17.39 3.92
CA LEU A 374 -5.91 -18.59 3.26
C LEU A 374 -4.42 -18.77 3.53
N GLY A 375 -3.62 -17.71 3.43
CA GLY A 375 -2.18 -17.74 3.73
C GLY A 375 -1.91 -18.12 5.18
N GLY A 376 -2.67 -17.56 6.13
CA GLY A 376 -2.59 -17.91 7.54
C GLY A 376 -2.98 -19.37 7.81
N TRP A 377 -4.11 -19.82 7.27
CA TRP A 377 -4.58 -21.20 7.42
C TRP A 377 -3.58 -22.21 6.84
N MET A 378 -3.08 -22.00 5.62
CA MET A 378 -2.06 -22.86 5.01
C MET A 378 -0.75 -22.83 5.81
N GLY A 379 -0.36 -21.65 6.29
CA GLY A 379 0.84 -21.45 7.10
C GLY A 379 0.82 -22.25 8.40
N GLU A 380 -0.36 -22.38 9.02
CA GLU A 380 -0.55 -23.07 10.30
C GLU A 380 -0.77 -24.58 10.15
N HIS A 381 -1.65 -25.00 9.23
CA HIS A 381 -2.06 -26.40 9.11
C HIS A 381 -1.17 -27.23 8.17
N ILE A 382 -0.45 -26.60 7.25
CA ILE A 382 0.41 -27.30 6.28
C ILE A 382 1.86 -26.92 6.51
N SER A 383 2.22 -25.66 6.24
CA SER A 383 3.52 -25.04 6.56
C SER A 383 3.60 -23.63 6.01
N LEU A 384 4.48 -22.79 6.57
CA LEU A 384 4.80 -21.47 6.03
C LEU A 384 5.31 -21.53 4.57
N ARG A 385 6.05 -22.59 4.20
CA ARG A 385 6.51 -22.83 2.82
C ARG A 385 5.35 -23.06 1.85
N SER A 386 4.34 -23.81 2.28
CA SER A 386 3.18 -24.10 1.44
C SER A 386 2.35 -22.86 1.12
N ALA A 387 2.21 -21.92 2.05
CA ALA A 387 1.53 -20.65 1.82
C ALA A 387 2.28 -19.76 0.80
N LEU A 388 3.62 -19.72 0.90
CA LEU A 388 4.47 -19.04 -0.10
C LEU A 388 4.41 -19.71 -1.48
N ALA A 389 4.45 -21.05 -1.52
CA ALA A 389 4.31 -21.82 -2.75
C ALA A 389 2.93 -21.60 -3.38
N PHE A 390 1.86 -21.56 -2.58
CA PHE A 390 0.51 -21.25 -3.05
C PHE A 390 0.45 -19.86 -3.68
N ALA A 391 0.95 -18.82 -2.99
CA ALA A 391 0.99 -17.47 -3.55
C ALA A 391 1.78 -17.43 -4.87
N GLY A 392 2.97 -18.03 -4.89
CA GLY A 392 3.85 -18.06 -6.06
C GLY A 392 3.24 -18.80 -7.25
N ILE A 393 2.85 -20.06 -7.06
CA ILE A 393 2.29 -20.92 -8.12
C ILE A 393 0.97 -20.36 -8.64
N THR A 394 0.09 -19.88 -7.75
CA THR A 394 -1.21 -19.34 -8.14
C THR A 394 -1.06 -18.08 -8.98
N VAL A 395 -0.14 -17.17 -8.63
CA VAL A 395 0.09 -15.96 -9.44
C VAL A 395 0.78 -16.30 -10.78
N LEU A 396 1.65 -17.31 -10.81
CA LEU A 396 2.27 -17.80 -12.06
C LEU A 396 1.23 -18.45 -12.99
N ALA A 397 0.33 -19.27 -12.44
CA ALA A 397 -0.80 -19.82 -13.17
C ALA A 397 -1.71 -18.70 -13.68
N GLY A 398 -2.02 -17.72 -12.84
CA GLY A 398 -2.77 -16.52 -13.21
C GLY A 398 -2.13 -15.74 -14.36
N ALA A 399 -0.81 -15.51 -14.28
CA ALA A 399 -0.02 -14.87 -15.33
C ALA A 399 -0.06 -15.66 -16.65
N PHE A 400 0.01 -17.00 -16.58
CA PHE A 400 -0.10 -17.87 -17.74
C PHE A 400 -1.48 -17.80 -18.40
N PHE A 401 -2.56 -17.84 -17.61
CA PHE A 401 -3.92 -17.68 -18.13
C PHE A 401 -4.16 -16.28 -18.71
N ALA A 402 -3.67 -15.23 -18.03
CA ALA A 402 -3.72 -13.86 -18.53
C ALA A 402 -2.96 -13.71 -19.86
N TRP A 403 -1.81 -14.38 -20.00
CA TRP A 403 -1.05 -14.41 -21.25
C TRP A 403 -1.77 -15.13 -22.39
N ARG A 404 -2.49 -16.20 -22.08
CA ARG A 404 -3.33 -16.89 -23.08
C ARG A 404 -4.54 -16.08 -23.52
N HIS A 405 -5.01 -15.16 -22.69
CA HIS A 405 -6.12 -14.30 -23.06
C HIS A 405 -5.65 -13.19 -24.01
N LYS A 406 -6.03 -13.31 -25.30
CA LYS A 406 -5.64 -12.36 -26.38
C LYS A 406 -5.81 -10.89 -25.98
N ARG A 407 -6.86 -10.59 -25.22
CA ARG A 407 -7.20 -9.24 -24.74
C ARG A 407 -6.11 -8.58 -23.89
N ILE A 408 -5.30 -9.32 -23.13
CA ILE A 408 -4.21 -8.73 -22.33
C ILE A 408 -2.89 -8.77 -23.12
N ARG A 409 -2.64 -9.87 -23.85
CA ARG A 409 -1.42 -10.07 -24.62
C ARG A 409 -1.27 -9.09 -25.80
N GLU A 410 -2.37 -8.72 -26.44
CA GLU A 410 -2.35 -7.87 -27.64
C GLU A 410 -2.37 -6.36 -27.30
N LEU A 411 -2.53 -5.98 -26.03
CA LEU A 411 -2.46 -4.59 -25.56
C LEU A 411 -1.02 -4.09 -25.54
N ARG A 412 -0.48 -3.85 -26.74
CA ARG A 412 0.83 -3.24 -26.96
C ARG A 412 0.78 -1.72 -26.97
N LYS A 413 -0.41 -1.14 -27.19
CA LYS A 413 -0.69 0.28 -27.13
C LYS A 413 -1.91 0.52 -26.25
N LEU A 414 -2.02 1.74 -25.71
CA LEU A 414 -3.22 2.15 -25.00
C LEU A 414 -4.40 2.17 -26.00
N PRO A 415 -5.52 1.51 -25.67
CA PRO A 415 -6.72 1.60 -26.50
C PRO A 415 -7.24 3.03 -26.50
N GLU A 416 -7.61 3.54 -27.67
CA GLU A 416 -8.30 4.82 -27.80
C GLU A 416 -9.76 4.66 -27.38
N ILE A 417 -10.32 5.68 -26.71
CA ILE A 417 -11.74 5.71 -26.38
C ILE A 417 -12.50 5.65 -27.70
N ARG A 418 -13.23 4.55 -27.92
CA ARG A 418 -14.10 4.39 -29.08
C ARG A 418 -15.11 5.53 -29.01
N GLN A 419 -14.91 6.59 -29.77
CA GLN A 419 -15.91 7.64 -29.94
C GLN A 419 -17.15 6.93 -30.50
N GLN A 420 -18.14 6.73 -29.64
CA GLN A 420 -19.46 6.31 -30.07
C GLN A 420 -19.92 7.42 -31.01
N HIS A 421 -19.86 7.14 -32.32
CA HIS A 421 -20.61 7.91 -33.29
C HIS A 421 -22.07 7.80 -32.85
N THR A 422 -22.59 8.91 -32.33
CA THR A 422 -24.02 9.20 -32.36
C THR A 422 -24.42 9.26 -33.83
N ASP A 423 -24.88 8.13 -34.35
CA ASP A 423 -25.74 8.07 -35.53
C ASP A 423 -27.21 8.17 -35.07
#